data_AF-H5U4P7-F1
#
_entry.id   AF-H5U4P7-F1
#
_cell.length_a   1.000
_cell.length_b   1.000
_cell.length_c   1.000
_cell.angle_alpha   90.00
_cell.angle_beta   90.00
_cell.angle_gamma   90.00
#
_symmetry.space_group_name_H-M   'P 1'
#
loop_
_entity.id
_entity.type
_entity.pdbx_description
1 polymer ?
#
loop_
_entity_poly.entity_id
_entity_poly.type
_entity_poly.pdbx_seq_one_letter_code
_entity_poly.pdbx_strand_id
1 'polypeptide(L)'
;MTVVLVLDTNALISAALSPSGHSAQLIELARRGRISLIMSDHLCEELETRLEREKFRRWLSLDEVRDFVDAVTVVADWIDDRPDNEIPLVCDDPDDNYLVALFQDSDATMLVSGDKAVLRIDFPGLDVRKPAAAIKALDFVHEWGEGYMEGSEERSWALIDAEGHRGVITAYTAFTAVLDEPNVKELLAFVVVPETLKHFRKRKALKWIREQLSERGMATRPIYASPDVAYIKLPPDPGTNLRVVGDVPLPADTIFATMQRCPDLDDLPDADFDHWRVFGIGDAVEPERIRPRPTLGQ
;
A
#
# COMPACT_ATOMS: atom_id res chain seq x y z
N MET A 1 14.19 -7.09 -6.84
CA MET A 1 12.90 -7.49 -6.25
C MET A 1 11.89 -7.59 -7.37
N THR A 2 10.99 -8.56 -7.29
CA THR A 2 10.12 -8.92 -8.41
C THR A 2 8.69 -8.51 -8.07
N VAL A 3 8.00 -7.84 -8.99
CA VAL A 3 6.58 -7.51 -8.84
C VAL A 3 5.79 -8.82 -8.86
N VAL A 4 4.92 -9.04 -7.86
CA VAL A 4 4.15 -10.28 -7.71
C VAL A 4 2.71 -10.04 -8.18
N LEU A 5 2.20 -10.84 -9.10
CA LEU A 5 0.85 -10.71 -9.66
C LEU A 5 0.04 -12.00 -9.46
N VAL A 6 -1.23 -11.82 -9.06
CA VAL A 6 -2.27 -12.84 -9.23
C VAL A 6 -3.08 -12.46 -10.47
N LEU A 7 -3.27 -13.38 -11.42
CA LEU A 7 -4.18 -13.18 -12.55
C LEU A 7 -5.45 -13.99 -12.29
N ASP A 8 -6.62 -13.36 -12.40
CA ASP A 8 -7.88 -14.09 -12.30
C ASP A 8 -8.05 -15.08 -13.45
N THR A 9 -8.95 -16.05 -13.27
CA THR A 9 -9.24 -17.10 -14.24
C THR A 9 -9.64 -16.51 -15.60
N ASN A 10 -10.39 -15.40 -15.62
CA ASN A 10 -10.80 -14.73 -16.85
C ASN A 10 -9.65 -14.06 -17.60
N ALA A 11 -8.66 -13.51 -16.90
CA ALA A 11 -7.44 -12.94 -17.49
C ALA A 11 -6.56 -14.05 -18.06
N LEU A 12 -6.41 -15.17 -17.36
CA LEU A 12 -5.71 -16.36 -17.86
C LEU A 12 -6.38 -16.94 -19.11
N ILE A 13 -7.71 -17.09 -19.11
CA ILE A 13 -8.48 -17.48 -20.30
C ILE A 13 -8.27 -16.47 -21.44
N SER A 14 -8.29 -15.17 -21.13
CA SER A 14 -8.07 -14.12 -22.14
C SER A 14 -6.67 -14.18 -22.75
N ALA A 15 -5.66 -14.59 -21.98
CA ALA A 15 -4.31 -14.81 -22.47
C ALA A 15 -4.25 -16.00 -23.45
N ALA A 16 -4.92 -17.10 -23.13
CA ALA A 16 -5.01 -18.28 -24.00
C ALA A 16 -5.70 -17.95 -25.34
N LEU A 17 -6.78 -17.16 -25.29
CA LEU A 17 -7.57 -16.80 -26.48
C LEU A 17 -6.94 -15.68 -27.32
N SER A 18 -6.11 -14.84 -26.72
CA SER A 18 -5.48 -13.69 -27.40
C SER A 18 -3.99 -13.60 -27.05
N PRO A 19 -3.12 -14.34 -27.78
CA PRO A 19 -1.68 -14.37 -27.50
C PRO A 19 -0.96 -13.03 -27.63
N SER A 20 -1.55 -12.05 -28.33
CA SER A 20 -1.03 -10.68 -28.43
C SER A 20 -1.68 -9.70 -27.43
N GLY A 21 -2.66 -10.15 -26.65
CA GLY A 21 -3.41 -9.34 -25.69
C GLY A 21 -2.61 -9.03 -24.42
N HIS A 22 -3.08 -8.05 -23.65
CA HIS A 22 -2.39 -7.61 -22.43
C HIS A 22 -2.22 -8.73 -21.38
N SER A 23 -3.19 -9.64 -21.24
CA SER A 23 -3.04 -10.77 -20.31
C SER A 23 -1.91 -11.73 -20.73
N ALA A 24 -1.78 -12.01 -22.03
CA ALA A 24 -0.67 -12.82 -22.55
C ALA A 24 0.68 -12.10 -22.37
N GLN A 25 0.71 -10.77 -22.52
CA GLN A 25 1.90 -9.98 -22.23
C GLN A 25 2.34 -10.09 -20.76
N LEU A 26 1.40 -10.13 -19.80
CA LEU A 26 1.73 -10.35 -18.39
C LEU A 26 2.39 -11.73 -18.15
N ILE A 27 1.85 -12.79 -18.75
CA ILE A 27 2.45 -14.13 -18.67
C ILE A 27 3.85 -14.14 -19.30
N GLU A 28 4.04 -13.45 -20.43
CA GLU A 28 5.35 -13.31 -21.07
C GLU A 28 6.36 -12.54 -20.20
N LEU A 29 5.91 -11.54 -19.44
CA LEU A 29 6.76 -10.86 -18.45
C LEU A 29 7.19 -11.82 -17.34
N ALA A 30 6.29 -12.68 -16.86
CA ALA A 30 6.59 -13.70 -15.87
C ALA A 30 7.62 -14.70 -16.41
N ARG A 31 7.42 -15.18 -17.63
CA ARG A 31 8.36 -16.10 -18.32
C ARG A 31 9.76 -15.51 -18.48
N ARG A 32 9.87 -14.18 -18.58
CA ARG A 32 11.16 -13.45 -18.65
C ARG A 32 11.76 -13.12 -17.28
N GLY A 33 11.13 -13.53 -16.19
CA GLY A 33 11.54 -13.22 -14.82
C GLY A 33 11.41 -11.74 -14.46
N ARG A 34 10.57 -10.98 -15.18
CA ARG A 34 10.31 -9.55 -14.89
C ARG A 34 9.27 -9.36 -13.80
N ILE A 35 8.36 -10.32 -13.65
CA ILE A 35 7.36 -10.42 -12.60
C ILE A 35 7.31 -11.87 -12.09
N SER A 36 6.72 -12.08 -10.92
CA SER A 36 6.34 -13.39 -10.40
C SER A 36 4.85 -13.54 -10.59
N LEU A 37 4.44 -14.61 -11.28
CA LEU A 37 3.05 -14.95 -11.47
C LEU A 37 2.65 -15.94 -10.38
N ILE A 38 1.54 -15.72 -9.69
CA ILE A 38 1.06 -16.59 -8.63
C ILE A 38 -0.01 -17.54 -9.16
N MET A 39 0.05 -18.80 -8.71
CA MET A 39 -0.95 -19.84 -8.94
C MET A 39 -1.30 -20.54 -7.63
N SER A 40 -2.50 -21.12 -7.56
CA SER A 40 -2.89 -22.09 -6.54
C SER A 40 -3.59 -23.28 -7.21
N ASP A 41 -3.83 -24.36 -6.46
CA ASP A 41 -4.54 -25.54 -6.98
C ASP A 41 -5.95 -25.15 -7.44
N HIS A 42 -6.68 -24.38 -6.63
CA HIS A 42 -8.01 -23.88 -6.97
C HIS A 42 -8.01 -23.06 -8.27
N LEU A 43 -7.10 -22.09 -8.42
CA LEU A 43 -7.02 -21.25 -9.62
C LEU A 43 -6.71 -22.09 -10.87
N CYS A 44 -5.81 -23.08 -10.74
CA CYS A 44 -5.42 -23.95 -11.84
C CYS A 44 -6.57 -24.88 -12.26
N GLU A 45 -7.22 -25.53 -11.31
CA GLU A 45 -8.40 -26.39 -11.56
C GLU A 45 -9.54 -25.61 -12.21
N GLU A 46 -9.78 -24.39 -11.74
CA GLU A 46 -10.81 -23.52 -12.30
C GLU A 46 -10.48 -23.12 -13.74
N LEU A 47 -9.23 -22.75 -14.02
CA LEU A 47 -8.75 -22.42 -15.36
C LEU A 47 -8.94 -23.58 -16.34
N GLU A 48 -8.47 -24.77 -15.98
CA GLU A 48 -8.59 -25.98 -16.80
C GLU A 48 -10.05 -26.29 -17.08
N THR A 49 -10.87 -26.41 -16.02
CA THR A 49 -12.30 -26.72 -16.11
C THR A 49 -13.06 -25.70 -16.96
N ARG A 50 -12.74 -24.40 -16.83
CA ARG A 50 -13.40 -23.36 -17.64
C ARG A 50 -12.98 -23.44 -19.10
N LEU A 51 -11.68 -23.62 -19.38
CA LEU A 51 -11.18 -23.70 -20.75
C LEU A 51 -11.71 -24.91 -21.50
N GLU A 52 -11.92 -26.06 -20.84
CA GLU A 52 -12.47 -27.28 -21.46
C GLU A 52 -13.91 -27.13 -21.99
N ARG A 53 -14.65 -26.09 -21.58
CA ARG A 53 -16.04 -25.86 -22.01
C ARG A 53 -16.17 -25.74 -23.53
N GLU A 54 -17.24 -26.33 -24.06
CA GLU A 54 -17.51 -26.43 -25.51
C GLU A 54 -17.44 -25.08 -26.25
N LYS A 55 -17.87 -24.00 -25.58
CA LYS A 55 -17.83 -22.65 -26.17
C LYS A 55 -16.44 -22.26 -26.67
N PHE A 56 -15.37 -22.73 -26.03
CA PHE A 56 -13.99 -22.35 -26.40
C PHE A 56 -13.39 -23.17 -27.55
N ARG A 57 -14.04 -24.27 -27.96
CA ARG A 57 -13.52 -25.20 -28.98
C ARG A 57 -13.34 -24.57 -30.36
N ARG A 58 -13.99 -23.43 -30.63
CA ARG A 58 -13.78 -22.64 -31.85
C ARG A 58 -12.41 -21.97 -31.91
N TRP A 59 -11.77 -21.73 -30.76
CA TRP A 59 -10.49 -21.03 -30.67
C TRP A 59 -9.33 -21.94 -30.28
N LEU A 60 -9.57 -22.93 -29.41
CA LEU A 60 -8.54 -23.82 -28.87
C LEU A 60 -9.03 -25.27 -28.87
N SER A 61 -8.17 -26.19 -29.31
CA SER A 61 -8.29 -27.63 -29.10
C SER A 61 -8.03 -28.01 -27.64
N LEU A 62 -8.30 -29.26 -27.24
CA LEU A 62 -8.06 -29.70 -25.85
C LEU A 62 -6.55 -29.82 -25.59
N ASP A 63 -5.79 -30.24 -26.58
CA ASP A 63 -4.33 -30.32 -26.48
C ASP A 63 -3.71 -28.92 -26.35
N GLU A 64 -4.19 -27.92 -27.11
CA GLU A 64 -3.75 -26.52 -26.94
C GLU A 64 -4.09 -25.94 -25.56
N VAL A 65 -5.21 -26.37 -24.94
CA VAL A 65 -5.54 -25.98 -23.57
C VAL A 65 -4.57 -26.59 -22.57
N ARG A 66 -4.27 -27.88 -22.69
CA ARG A 66 -3.29 -28.56 -21.83
C ARG A 66 -1.91 -27.94 -21.96
N ASP A 67 -1.45 -27.73 -23.19
CA ASP A 67 -0.16 -27.07 -23.47
C ASP A 67 -0.11 -25.67 -22.85
N PHE A 68 -1.21 -24.91 -22.90
CA PHE A 68 -1.29 -23.59 -22.28
C PHE A 68 -1.25 -23.67 -20.74
N VAL A 69 -2.07 -24.53 -20.13
CA VAL A 69 -2.10 -24.70 -18.67
C VAL A 69 -0.73 -25.15 -18.18
N ASP A 70 -0.14 -26.17 -18.78
CA ASP A 70 1.22 -26.66 -18.47
C ASP A 70 2.28 -25.57 -18.59
N ALA A 71 2.17 -24.71 -19.62
CA ALA A 71 3.11 -23.60 -19.77
C ALA A 71 2.96 -22.54 -18.66
N VAL A 72 1.73 -22.25 -18.21
CA VAL A 72 1.49 -21.29 -17.13
C VAL A 72 1.94 -21.86 -15.79
N THR A 73 1.64 -23.13 -15.50
CA THR A 73 2.00 -23.80 -14.24
C THR A 73 3.51 -23.91 -14.03
N VAL A 74 4.29 -24.06 -15.11
CA VAL A 74 5.76 -24.07 -15.08
C VAL A 74 6.36 -22.68 -14.78
N VAL A 75 5.67 -21.61 -15.18
CA VAL A 75 6.16 -20.23 -15.01
C VAL A 75 5.72 -19.62 -13.68
N ALA A 76 4.64 -20.12 -13.09
CA ALA A 76 4.07 -19.57 -11.87
C ALA A 76 4.76 -20.08 -10.59
N ASP A 77 4.79 -19.21 -9.59
CA ASP A 77 5.08 -19.55 -8.19
C ASP A 77 3.78 -20.01 -7.51
N TRP A 78 3.84 -21.12 -6.78
CA TRP A 78 2.67 -21.78 -6.20
C TRP A 78 2.47 -21.41 -4.73
N ILE A 79 1.21 -21.15 -4.37
CA ILE A 79 0.77 -20.84 -3.02
C ILE A 79 -0.37 -21.78 -2.65
N ASP A 80 -0.31 -22.33 -1.43
CA ASP A 80 -1.34 -23.24 -0.92
C ASP A 80 -2.68 -22.51 -0.76
N ASP A 81 -3.77 -23.16 -1.14
CA ASP A 81 -5.11 -22.62 -0.94
C ASP A 81 -5.45 -22.54 0.56
N ARG A 82 -6.01 -21.40 0.96
CA ARG A 82 -6.48 -21.18 2.32
C ARG A 82 -7.77 -21.98 2.58
N PRO A 83 -7.98 -22.53 3.79
CA PRO A 83 -9.25 -23.15 4.15
C PRO A 83 -10.44 -22.21 3.96
N ASP A 84 -11.57 -22.72 3.45
CA ASP A 84 -12.78 -21.94 3.13
C ASP A 84 -13.25 -21.01 4.27
N ASN A 85 -13.10 -21.44 5.52
CA ASN A 85 -13.52 -20.70 6.71
C ASN A 85 -12.59 -19.51 7.06
N GLU A 86 -11.47 -19.34 6.37
CA GLU A 86 -10.49 -18.28 6.56
C GLU A 86 -10.40 -17.34 5.34
N ILE A 87 -11.20 -17.59 4.30
CA ILE A 87 -11.28 -16.76 3.10
C ILE A 87 -12.10 -15.48 3.41
N PRO A 88 -11.61 -14.28 3.06
CA PRO A 88 -12.38 -13.05 3.18
C PRO A 88 -13.64 -13.07 2.30
N LEU A 89 -14.80 -12.79 2.86
CA LEU A 89 -16.07 -12.73 2.12
C LEU A 89 -16.40 -11.29 1.70
N VAL A 90 -15.71 -10.80 0.67
CA VAL A 90 -15.71 -9.38 0.28
C VAL A 90 -16.04 -9.13 -1.19
N CYS A 91 -16.08 -10.17 -2.02
CA CYS A 91 -16.55 -10.12 -3.41
C CYS A 91 -18.05 -10.39 -3.48
N ASP A 92 -18.73 -9.69 -4.41
CA ASP A 92 -20.14 -9.93 -4.75
C ASP A 92 -20.37 -11.34 -5.31
N ASP A 93 -19.35 -11.91 -5.97
CA ASP A 93 -19.33 -13.30 -6.41
C ASP A 93 -18.55 -14.13 -5.39
N PRO A 94 -19.21 -15.01 -4.62
CA PRO A 94 -18.54 -15.81 -3.60
C PRO A 94 -17.42 -16.69 -4.14
N ASP A 95 -17.54 -17.13 -5.40
CA ASP A 95 -16.57 -18.02 -6.05
C ASP A 95 -15.24 -17.29 -6.35
N ASP A 96 -15.21 -15.96 -6.34
CA ASP A 96 -14.00 -15.16 -6.59
C ASP A 96 -13.29 -14.71 -5.29
N ASN A 97 -13.85 -14.99 -4.12
CA ASN A 97 -13.27 -14.55 -2.83
C ASN A 97 -11.88 -15.13 -2.54
N TYR A 98 -11.60 -16.35 -3.02
CA TYR A 98 -10.29 -16.98 -2.83
C TYR A 98 -9.16 -16.17 -3.48
N LEU A 99 -9.45 -15.39 -4.53
CA LEU A 99 -8.46 -14.51 -5.16
C LEU A 99 -7.92 -13.45 -4.20
N VAL A 100 -8.74 -12.99 -3.24
CA VAL A 100 -8.30 -12.05 -2.21
C VAL A 100 -7.38 -12.75 -1.21
N ALA A 101 -7.73 -13.97 -0.79
CA ALA A 101 -6.86 -14.79 0.07
C ALA A 101 -5.52 -15.06 -0.60
N LEU A 102 -5.52 -15.47 -1.87
CA LEU A 102 -4.32 -15.72 -2.66
C LEU A 102 -3.48 -14.45 -2.84
N PHE A 103 -4.10 -13.30 -3.04
CA PHE A 103 -3.42 -12.00 -3.09
C PHE A 103 -2.70 -11.70 -1.76
N GLN A 104 -3.35 -11.96 -0.63
CA GLN A 104 -2.76 -11.74 0.70
C GLN A 104 -1.61 -12.70 0.99
N ASP A 105 -1.81 -14.01 0.76
CA ASP A 105 -0.85 -15.05 1.12
C ASP A 105 0.42 -15.03 0.26
N SER A 106 0.35 -14.39 -0.91
CA SER A 106 1.50 -14.19 -1.80
C SER A 106 2.18 -12.82 -1.66
N ASP A 107 1.71 -11.95 -0.76
CA ASP A 107 2.12 -10.54 -0.72
C ASP A 107 2.04 -9.87 -2.11
N ALA A 108 1.00 -10.21 -2.88
CA ALA A 108 0.89 -9.78 -4.25
C ALA A 108 0.86 -8.25 -4.36
N THR A 109 1.55 -7.74 -5.37
CA THR A 109 1.51 -6.32 -5.70
C THR A 109 0.14 -5.95 -6.28
N MET A 110 -0.44 -6.83 -7.10
CA MET A 110 -1.70 -6.58 -7.80
C MET A 110 -2.48 -7.87 -8.04
N LEU A 111 -3.81 -7.77 -7.97
CA LEU A 111 -4.73 -8.73 -8.57
C LEU A 111 -5.15 -8.21 -9.95
N VAL A 112 -5.03 -9.02 -10.98
CA VAL A 112 -5.38 -8.64 -12.34
C VAL A 112 -6.68 -9.32 -12.74
N SER A 113 -7.71 -8.52 -13.02
CA SER A 113 -9.02 -9.05 -13.40
C SER A 113 -9.72 -8.18 -14.44
N GLY A 114 -10.47 -8.84 -15.33
CA GLY A 114 -11.45 -8.21 -16.21
C GLY A 114 -12.88 -8.21 -15.66
N ASP A 115 -13.13 -8.96 -14.59
CA ASP A 115 -14.46 -9.16 -14.01
C ASP A 115 -14.91 -7.94 -13.21
N LYS A 116 -16.18 -7.56 -13.35
CA LYS A 116 -16.72 -6.38 -12.69
C LYS A 116 -16.95 -6.58 -11.19
N ALA A 117 -17.26 -7.80 -10.73
CA ALA A 117 -17.40 -8.11 -9.31
C ALA A 117 -16.03 -8.01 -8.62
N VAL A 118 -15.00 -8.64 -9.20
CA VAL A 118 -13.62 -8.58 -8.69
C VAL A 118 -13.07 -7.15 -8.69
N LEU A 119 -13.28 -6.40 -9.78
CA LEU A 119 -12.84 -4.99 -9.87
C LEU A 119 -13.53 -4.04 -8.88
N ARG A 120 -14.66 -4.44 -8.28
CA ARG A 120 -15.38 -3.66 -7.27
C ARG A 120 -15.03 -4.05 -5.83
N ILE A 121 -14.21 -5.08 -5.63
CA ILE A 121 -13.78 -5.47 -4.29
C ILE A 121 -13.08 -4.28 -3.64
N ASP A 122 -13.64 -3.84 -2.53
CA ASP A 122 -13.04 -2.84 -1.65
C ASP A 122 -12.46 -3.58 -0.44
N PHE A 123 -11.15 -3.77 -0.46
CA PHE A 123 -10.42 -4.46 0.59
C PHE A 123 -9.10 -3.74 0.87
N PRO A 124 -8.74 -3.49 2.14
CA PRO A 124 -7.52 -2.74 2.45
C PRO A 124 -6.27 -3.36 1.86
N GLY A 125 -5.48 -2.55 1.15
CA GLY A 125 -4.24 -2.96 0.49
C GLY A 125 -4.42 -3.72 -0.84
N LEU A 126 -5.65 -4.12 -1.19
CA LEU A 126 -5.93 -4.80 -2.45
C LEU A 126 -5.85 -3.81 -3.63
N ASP A 127 -5.00 -4.13 -4.60
CA ASP A 127 -4.91 -3.37 -5.86
C ASP A 127 -5.39 -4.24 -7.02
N VAL A 128 -6.68 -4.11 -7.34
CA VAL A 128 -7.24 -4.78 -8.52
C VAL A 128 -7.10 -3.88 -9.74
N ARG A 129 -6.51 -4.43 -10.82
CA ARG A 129 -6.35 -3.71 -12.10
C ARG A 129 -6.81 -4.57 -13.27
N LYS A 130 -7.29 -3.91 -14.33
CA LYS A 130 -7.45 -4.56 -15.63
C LYS A 130 -6.08 -4.87 -16.26
N PRO A 131 -5.95 -5.88 -17.12
CA PRO A 131 -4.67 -6.24 -17.75
C PRO A 131 -3.91 -5.07 -18.38
N ALA A 132 -4.59 -4.21 -19.14
CA ALA A 132 -3.94 -3.04 -19.75
C ALA A 132 -3.44 -2.01 -18.71
N ALA A 133 -4.17 -1.84 -17.61
CA ALA A 133 -3.78 -0.95 -16.53
C ALA A 133 -2.64 -1.53 -15.69
N ALA A 134 -2.57 -2.87 -15.56
CA ALA A 134 -1.44 -3.56 -14.94
C ALA A 134 -0.16 -3.39 -15.77
N ILE A 135 -0.22 -3.56 -17.10
CA ILE A 135 0.93 -3.29 -17.99
C ILE A 135 1.41 -1.84 -17.83
N LYS A 136 0.49 -0.87 -17.91
CA LYS A 136 0.85 0.55 -17.71
C LYS A 136 1.52 0.79 -16.35
N ALA A 137 1.08 0.09 -15.29
CA ALA A 137 1.66 0.20 -13.96
C ALA A 137 3.09 -0.35 -13.89
N LEU A 138 3.35 -1.47 -14.56
CA LEU A 138 4.68 -2.10 -14.63
C LEU A 138 5.67 -1.25 -15.43
N ASP A 139 5.19 -0.49 -16.41
CA ASP A 139 6.00 0.44 -17.21
C ASP A 139 6.25 1.79 -16.51
N PHE A 140 5.61 2.03 -15.36
CA PHE A 140 5.80 3.27 -14.61
C PHE A 140 7.19 3.29 -13.99
N VAL A 141 7.92 4.39 -14.24
CA VAL A 141 9.24 4.66 -13.65
C VAL A 141 9.19 6.06 -13.06
N HIS A 142 9.50 6.16 -11.77
CA HIS A 142 9.63 7.45 -11.08
C HIS A 142 11.06 7.97 -11.21
N GLU A 143 11.27 9.29 -11.07
CA GLU A 143 12.61 9.87 -11.05
C GLU A 143 13.48 9.37 -9.89
N TRP A 144 12.85 8.84 -8.83
CA TRP A 144 13.54 8.20 -7.70
C TRP A 144 14.03 6.78 -8.02
N GLY A 145 13.65 6.22 -9.17
CA GLY A 145 14.10 4.92 -9.65
C GLY A 145 12.96 3.89 -9.80
N GLU A 146 13.37 2.63 -9.83
CA GLU A 146 12.46 1.48 -9.91
C GLU A 146 11.81 1.15 -8.56
N GLY A 147 10.74 0.35 -8.58
CA GLY A 147 10.04 -0.10 -7.38
C GLY A 147 8.99 0.88 -6.83
N TYR A 148 8.64 1.91 -7.60
CA TYR A 148 7.48 2.75 -7.35
C TYR A 148 6.38 2.48 -8.37
N MET A 149 5.13 2.65 -7.96
CA MET A 149 3.95 2.64 -8.84
C MET A 149 3.05 3.84 -8.52
N GLU A 150 2.23 4.25 -9.48
CA GLU A 150 1.15 5.21 -9.21
C GLU A 150 0.21 4.65 -8.13
N GLY A 151 0.01 5.45 -7.08
CA GLY A 151 -0.92 5.21 -5.99
C GLY A 151 -2.14 6.13 -6.05
N SER A 152 -3.03 5.99 -5.08
CA SER A 152 -4.16 6.91 -4.87
C SER A 152 -4.29 7.31 -3.41
N GLU A 153 -4.76 8.53 -3.18
CA GLU A 153 -4.97 9.06 -1.83
C GLU A 153 -6.02 8.24 -1.07
N GLU A 154 -7.15 7.92 -1.71
CA GLU A 154 -8.23 7.11 -1.13
C GLU A 154 -7.73 5.75 -0.60
N ARG A 155 -6.96 5.01 -1.42
CA ARG A 155 -6.38 3.72 -1.00
C ARG A 155 -5.34 3.88 0.08
N SER A 156 -4.59 4.99 0.06
CA SER A 156 -3.58 5.28 1.07
C SER A 156 -4.22 5.46 2.44
N TRP A 157 -5.35 6.17 2.52
CA TRP A 157 -6.12 6.33 3.76
C TRP A 157 -6.74 5.02 4.24
N ALA A 158 -7.36 4.24 3.35
CA ALA A 158 -7.90 2.93 3.71
C ALA A 158 -6.81 2.00 4.28
N LEU A 159 -5.59 2.07 3.73
CA LEU A 159 -4.45 1.29 4.23
C LEU A 159 -3.93 1.81 5.58
N ILE A 160 -3.81 3.13 5.75
CA ILE A 160 -3.45 3.75 7.05
C ILE A 160 -4.37 3.25 8.15
N ASP A 161 -5.67 3.18 7.87
CA ASP A 161 -6.67 2.76 8.84
C ASP A 161 -6.57 1.27 9.16
N ALA A 162 -6.47 0.44 8.14
CA ALA A 162 -6.36 -1.02 8.30
C ALA A 162 -5.06 -1.44 9.00
N GLU A 163 -3.97 -0.71 8.80
CA GLU A 163 -2.69 -0.94 9.48
C GLU A 163 -2.62 -0.30 10.88
N GLY A 164 -3.68 0.37 11.34
CA GLY A 164 -3.74 0.97 12.66
C GLY A 164 -2.85 2.20 12.82
N HIS A 165 -2.61 2.94 11.73
CA HIS A 165 -1.76 4.13 11.71
C HIS A 165 -2.56 5.44 11.71
N ARG A 166 -3.90 5.37 11.75
CA ARG A 166 -4.79 6.55 11.69
C ARG A 166 -4.42 7.63 12.69
N GLY A 167 -4.22 7.30 13.97
CA GLY A 167 -3.97 8.27 15.02
C GLY A 167 -2.72 9.12 14.77
N VAL A 168 -1.58 8.45 14.53
CA VAL A 168 -0.30 9.13 14.31
C VAL A 168 -0.27 9.95 13.02
N ILE A 169 -0.90 9.47 11.94
CA ILE A 169 -1.01 10.22 10.69
C ILE A 169 -1.95 11.41 10.84
N THR A 170 -3.10 11.24 11.50
CA THR A 170 -4.06 12.33 11.76
C THR A 170 -3.42 13.43 12.61
N ALA A 171 -2.66 13.06 13.64
CA ALA A 171 -1.93 14.01 14.48
C ALA A 171 -0.92 14.85 13.68
N TYR A 172 -0.18 14.21 12.77
CA TYR A 172 0.77 14.91 11.91
C TYR A 172 0.08 15.81 10.88
N THR A 173 -0.99 15.34 10.24
CA THR A 173 -1.79 16.14 9.29
C THR A 173 -2.44 17.34 9.99
N ALA A 174 -2.90 17.18 11.23
CA ALA A 174 -3.40 18.30 12.02
C ALA A 174 -2.27 19.30 12.37
N PHE A 175 -1.08 18.81 12.69
CA PHE A 175 0.09 19.65 12.90
C PHE A 175 0.41 20.48 11.66
N THR A 176 0.44 19.89 10.46
CA THR A 176 0.72 20.62 9.21
C THR A 176 -0.35 21.66 8.93
N ALA A 177 -1.64 21.33 9.10
CA ALA A 177 -2.74 22.28 8.95
C ALA A 177 -2.61 23.49 9.90
N VAL A 178 -2.26 23.24 11.18
CA VAL A 178 -2.05 24.29 12.19
C VAL A 178 -0.93 25.26 11.79
N LEU A 179 0.07 24.84 11.02
CA LEU A 179 1.18 25.71 10.62
C LEU A 179 0.70 26.89 9.78
N ASP A 180 -0.40 26.78 9.04
CA ASP A 180 -0.87 27.86 8.16
C ASP A 180 -1.90 28.79 8.84
N GLU A 181 -2.30 28.48 10.06
CA GLU A 181 -3.29 29.25 10.80
C GLU A 181 -2.72 30.56 11.39
N PRO A 182 -3.51 31.67 11.40
CA PRO A 182 -3.07 32.95 11.97
C PRO A 182 -2.69 32.86 13.46
N ASN A 183 -3.35 31.97 14.21
CA ASN A 183 -3.14 31.67 15.63
C ASN A 183 -2.30 30.39 15.85
N VAL A 184 -1.39 30.08 14.92
CA VAL A 184 -0.47 28.92 15.00
C VAL A 184 0.19 28.76 16.37
N LYS A 185 0.60 29.85 17.03
CA LYS A 185 1.35 29.76 18.31
C LYS A 185 0.49 29.22 19.43
N GLU A 186 -0.79 29.56 19.45
CA GLU A 186 -1.79 29.07 20.38
C GLU A 186 -2.09 27.60 20.04
N LEU A 187 -2.39 27.32 18.77
CA LEU A 187 -2.80 26.00 18.30
C LEU A 187 -1.73 24.91 18.41
N LEU A 188 -0.44 25.27 18.28
CA LEU A 188 0.66 24.31 18.44
C LEU A 188 0.64 23.57 19.78
N ALA A 189 0.05 24.16 20.83
CA ALA A 189 -0.05 23.50 22.13
C ALA A 189 -0.89 22.22 22.12
N PHE A 190 -1.73 22.03 21.10
CA PHE A 190 -2.61 20.85 20.97
C PHE A 190 -2.02 19.74 20.11
N VAL A 191 -1.00 20.03 19.29
CA VAL A 191 -0.45 19.11 18.28
C VAL A 191 1.05 18.84 18.46
N VAL A 192 1.72 19.59 19.34
CA VAL A 192 3.15 19.43 19.66
C VAL A 192 3.34 19.04 21.12
N VAL A 193 4.35 18.21 21.37
CA VAL A 193 4.76 17.81 22.72
C VAL A 193 5.11 19.04 23.57
N PRO A 194 4.55 19.20 24.80
CA PRO A 194 4.74 20.41 25.62
C PRO A 194 6.21 20.79 25.86
N GLU A 195 7.08 19.79 26.03
CA GLU A 195 8.50 19.92 26.31
C GLU A 195 9.27 20.56 25.14
N THR A 196 8.84 20.31 23.90
CA THR A 196 9.46 20.85 22.68
C THR A 196 8.72 22.07 22.12
N LEU A 197 7.49 22.34 22.56
CA LEU A 197 6.63 23.45 22.12
C LEU A 197 7.32 24.82 22.07
N LYS A 198 8.17 25.13 23.06
CA LYS A 198 8.93 26.40 23.10
C LYS A 198 9.84 26.59 21.88
N HIS A 199 10.32 25.50 21.29
CA HIS A 199 11.13 25.53 20.07
C HIS A 199 10.26 25.88 18.87
N PHE A 200 9.13 25.18 18.71
CA PHE A 200 8.18 25.41 17.62
C PHE A 200 7.59 26.82 17.63
N ARG A 201 7.42 27.48 18.78
CA ARG A 201 6.90 28.85 18.84
C ARG A 201 7.87 29.94 18.37
N LYS A 202 9.16 29.62 18.16
CA LYS A 202 10.17 30.59 17.70
C LYS A 202 9.91 30.95 16.23
N ARG A 203 9.89 32.26 15.91
CA ARG A 203 9.64 32.75 14.54
C ARG A 203 10.58 32.11 13.50
N LYS A 204 11.87 31.96 13.83
CA LYS A 204 12.84 31.32 12.93
C LYS A 204 12.56 29.83 12.73
N ALA A 205 12.16 29.12 13.78
CA ALA A 205 11.82 27.70 13.69
C ALA A 205 10.55 27.48 12.86
N LEU A 206 9.47 28.24 13.12
CA LEU A 206 8.25 28.18 12.28
C LEU A 206 8.53 28.41 10.81
N LYS A 207 9.32 29.45 10.50
CA LYS A 207 9.69 29.76 9.13
C LYS A 207 10.43 28.58 8.48
N TRP A 208 11.43 28.04 9.18
CA TRP A 208 12.18 26.88 8.69
C TRP A 208 11.30 25.64 8.51
N ILE A 209 10.43 25.31 9.47
CA ILE A 209 9.53 24.16 9.37
C ILE A 209 8.61 24.30 8.16
N ARG A 210 7.98 25.46 7.95
CA ARG A 210 7.12 25.69 6.78
C ARG A 210 7.88 25.53 5.47
N GLU A 211 9.08 26.12 5.38
CA GLU A 211 9.95 25.98 4.19
C GLU A 211 10.36 24.52 3.97
N GLN A 212 10.64 23.75 5.03
CA GLN A 212 10.98 22.34 4.89
C GLN A 212 9.79 21.49 4.47
N LEU A 213 8.59 21.72 5.01
CA LEU A 213 7.44 20.85 4.76
C LEU A 213 6.70 21.17 3.46
N SER A 214 6.85 22.38 2.89
CA SER A 214 6.19 22.75 1.63
C SER A 214 6.67 21.98 0.40
N GLU A 215 7.82 21.30 0.50
CA GLU A 215 8.45 20.56 -0.60
C GLU A 215 8.57 19.07 -0.26
N ARG A 216 7.68 18.55 0.59
CA ARG A 216 7.76 17.17 1.12
C ARG A 216 6.49 16.39 0.88
N GLY A 217 6.68 15.13 0.52
CA GLY A 217 5.65 14.11 0.64
C GLY A 217 5.59 13.54 2.05
N MET A 218 4.69 12.59 2.27
CA MET A 218 4.57 11.84 3.51
C MET A 218 4.42 10.35 3.20
N ALA A 219 5.28 9.52 3.77
CA ALA A 219 5.09 8.08 3.72
C ALA A 219 4.06 7.65 4.78
N THR A 220 3.14 6.79 4.39
CA THR A 220 1.97 6.40 5.20
C THR A 220 2.21 5.28 6.20
N ARG A 221 3.38 4.64 6.16
CA ARG A 221 3.83 3.62 7.11
C ARG A 221 4.93 4.18 8.02
N PRO A 222 4.60 4.63 9.25
CA PRO A 222 5.58 5.11 10.21
C PRO A 222 6.53 4.00 10.65
N ILE A 223 7.73 4.39 11.10
CA ILE A 223 8.66 3.48 11.80
C ILE A 223 8.39 3.63 13.30
N TYR A 224 7.98 2.57 13.98
CA TYR A 224 7.80 2.59 15.44
C TYR A 224 9.11 2.19 16.12
N ALA A 225 9.83 3.17 16.67
CA ALA A 225 11.08 2.94 17.41
C ALA A 225 10.84 2.45 18.84
N SER A 226 9.65 2.72 19.37
CA SER A 226 9.11 2.15 20.61
C SER A 226 7.57 2.24 20.58
N PRO A 227 6.84 1.66 21.55
CA PRO A 227 5.38 1.82 21.62
C PRO A 227 4.91 3.28 21.67
N ASP A 228 5.75 4.20 22.17
CA ASP A 228 5.40 5.61 22.39
C ASP A 228 6.17 6.57 21.47
N VAL A 229 7.01 6.06 20.55
CA VAL A 229 7.81 6.88 19.64
C VAL A 229 7.74 6.32 18.23
N ALA A 230 7.30 7.15 17.29
CA ALA A 230 7.18 6.81 15.88
C ALA A 230 7.86 7.86 15.00
N TYR A 231 8.31 7.46 13.82
CA TYR A 231 8.89 8.34 12.80
C TYR A 231 8.05 8.29 11.54
N ILE A 232 7.48 9.42 11.16
CA ILE A 232 6.89 9.59 9.83
C ILE A 232 7.99 10.05 8.89
N LYS A 233 8.21 9.30 7.81
CA LYS A 233 9.20 9.64 6.78
C LYS A 233 8.61 10.71 5.85
N LEU A 234 9.38 11.77 5.62
CA LEU A 234 9.00 12.93 4.82
C LEU A 234 10.01 13.08 3.67
N PRO A 235 9.86 12.30 2.58
CA PRO A 235 10.72 12.43 1.41
C PRO A 235 10.44 13.78 0.71
N PRO A 236 11.29 14.20 -0.25
CA PRO A 236 10.91 15.22 -1.24
C PRO A 236 9.51 14.97 -1.77
N ASP A 237 8.80 16.02 -2.17
CA ASP A 237 7.52 15.86 -2.83
C ASP A 237 7.70 15.05 -4.13
N PRO A 238 7.10 13.85 -4.26
CA PRO A 238 7.17 13.06 -5.49
C PRO A 238 6.37 13.68 -6.65
N GLY A 239 5.56 14.73 -6.41
CA GLY A 239 4.69 15.34 -7.41
C GLY A 239 3.47 14.49 -7.81
N THR A 240 3.37 13.25 -7.31
CA THR A 240 2.25 12.34 -7.48
C THR A 240 2.17 11.35 -6.32
N ASN A 241 1.01 10.73 -6.09
CA ASN A 241 0.91 9.67 -5.09
C ASN A 241 1.67 8.44 -5.56
N LEU A 242 2.60 7.97 -4.73
CA LEU A 242 3.39 6.78 -5.00
C LEU A 242 3.05 5.65 -4.04
N ARG A 243 2.99 4.44 -4.57
CA ARG A 243 3.03 3.19 -3.81
C ARG A 243 4.40 2.56 -3.99
N VAL A 244 4.99 2.11 -2.89
CA VAL A 244 6.25 1.35 -2.92
C VAL A 244 5.94 -0.12 -3.21
N VAL A 245 6.70 -0.71 -4.12
CA VAL A 245 6.66 -2.13 -4.46
C VAL A 245 7.99 -2.75 -4.08
N GLY A 246 7.98 -3.44 -2.95
CA GLY A 246 9.18 -4.02 -2.34
C GLY A 246 9.87 -3.10 -1.34
N ASP A 247 11.16 -3.35 -1.12
CA ASP A 247 12.04 -2.62 -0.22
C ASP A 247 12.86 -1.61 -1.04
N VAL A 248 12.30 -0.42 -1.20
CA VAL A 248 12.92 0.67 -1.97
C VAL A 248 13.38 1.75 -1.00
N PRO A 249 14.66 2.13 -1.02
CA PRO A 249 15.14 3.22 -0.18
C PRO A 249 14.47 4.53 -0.62
N LEU A 250 14.00 5.30 0.35
CA LEU A 250 13.55 6.67 0.08
C LEU A 250 14.73 7.56 -0.32
N PRO A 251 14.48 8.71 -0.98
CA PRO A 251 15.53 9.68 -1.32
C PRO A 251 16.39 10.07 -0.11
N ALA A 252 17.69 10.31 -0.35
CA ALA A 252 18.67 10.50 0.72
C ALA A 252 18.42 11.77 1.58
N ASP A 253 17.71 12.75 1.05
CA ASP A 253 17.32 13.97 1.75
C ASP A 253 15.94 13.87 2.45
N THR A 254 15.41 12.65 2.58
CA THR A 254 14.24 12.35 3.42
C THR A 254 14.51 12.78 4.86
N ILE A 255 13.61 13.61 5.39
CA ILE A 255 13.60 13.99 6.81
C ILE A 255 12.49 13.23 7.54
N PHE A 256 12.36 13.47 8.84
CA PHE A 256 11.38 12.80 9.68
C PHE A 256 10.55 13.79 10.48
N ALA A 257 9.29 13.47 10.69
CA ALA A 257 8.56 13.93 11.86
C ALA A 257 8.70 12.86 12.96
N THR A 258 9.40 13.22 14.04
CA THR A 258 9.41 12.40 15.24
C THR A 258 8.13 12.66 16.01
N MET A 259 7.37 11.60 16.23
CA MET A 259 6.09 11.59 16.93
C MET A 259 6.29 10.95 18.31
N GLN A 260 5.63 11.50 19.32
CA GLN A 260 5.58 10.92 20.64
C GLN A 260 4.12 10.74 21.07
N ARG A 261 3.81 9.60 21.66
CA ARG A 261 2.52 9.36 22.29
C ARG A 261 2.51 9.99 23.68
N CYS A 262 1.47 10.77 23.97
CA CYS A 262 1.32 11.54 25.20
C CYS A 262 -0.01 11.16 25.90
N PRO A 263 -0.10 9.98 26.54
CA PRO A 263 -1.37 9.49 27.12
C PRO A 263 -1.98 10.40 28.18
N ASP A 264 -1.17 11.27 28.79
CA ASP A 264 -1.60 12.25 29.78
C ASP A 264 -2.16 13.55 29.18
N LEU A 265 -2.24 13.66 27.84
CA LEU A 265 -2.87 14.77 27.14
C LEU A 265 -4.12 14.27 26.41
N ASP A 266 -5.24 14.95 26.65
CA ASP A 266 -6.45 14.71 25.88
C ASP A 266 -6.29 15.16 24.43
N ASP A 267 -6.93 14.43 23.52
CA ASP A 267 -7.10 14.85 22.14
C ASP A 267 -8.10 16.00 22.05
N LEU A 268 -7.99 16.78 20.97
CA LEU A 268 -8.99 17.81 20.69
C LEU A 268 -10.36 17.15 20.44
N PRO A 269 -11.48 17.81 20.76
CA PRO A 269 -12.80 17.32 20.39
C PRO A 269 -12.86 17.02 18.89
N ASP A 270 -13.40 15.86 18.53
CA ASP A 270 -13.51 15.35 17.16
C ASP A 270 -12.17 15.03 16.47
N ALA A 271 -11.04 15.09 17.18
CA ALA A 271 -9.73 14.66 16.69
C ALA A 271 -9.40 13.26 17.22
N ASP A 272 -9.09 12.33 16.32
CA ASP A 272 -8.63 10.97 16.64
C ASP A 272 -7.11 10.91 16.47
N PHE A 273 -6.37 11.49 17.42
CA PHE A 273 -4.91 11.49 17.38
C PHE A 273 -4.31 10.25 18.05
N ASP A 274 -5.10 9.46 18.78
CA ASP A 274 -4.62 8.38 19.66
C ASP A 274 -3.47 8.87 20.56
N HIS A 275 -3.62 10.09 21.09
CA HIS A 275 -2.64 10.78 21.93
C HIS A 275 -1.29 11.09 21.27
N TRP A 276 -1.13 10.92 19.96
CA TRP A 276 0.11 11.26 19.25
C TRP A 276 0.28 12.77 19.12
N ARG A 277 1.52 13.26 19.30
CA ARG A 277 1.91 14.66 19.10
C ARG A 277 3.27 14.73 18.41
N VAL A 278 3.51 15.80 17.64
CA VAL A 278 4.82 16.04 17.02
C VAL A 278 5.83 16.42 18.10
N PHE A 279 6.92 15.67 18.19
CA PHE A 279 8.07 15.97 19.06
C PHE A 279 9.11 16.84 18.34
N GLY A 280 9.40 16.54 17.07
CA GLY A 280 10.47 17.19 16.29
C GLY A 280 10.32 17.00 14.79
N ILE A 281 10.93 17.89 14.00
CA ILE A 281 11.00 17.84 12.52
C ILE A 281 12.47 17.93 12.11
N GLY A 282 12.93 17.07 11.20
CA GLY A 282 14.31 17.01 10.73
C GLY A 282 14.89 15.61 10.92
N ASP A 283 16.05 15.51 11.56
CA ASP A 283 16.63 14.20 11.93
C ASP A 283 15.71 13.46 12.92
N ALA A 284 15.64 12.14 12.80
CA ALA A 284 14.94 11.30 13.77
C ALA A 284 15.58 11.45 15.16
N VAL A 285 14.75 11.59 16.20
CA VAL A 285 15.23 11.64 17.58
C VAL A 285 15.09 10.26 18.22
N GLU A 286 16.21 9.69 18.63
CA GLU A 286 16.27 8.38 19.31
C GLU A 286 15.39 8.35 20.57
N PRO A 287 14.67 7.25 20.85
CA PRO A 287 13.74 7.17 21.98
C PRO A 287 14.40 7.45 23.33
N GLU A 288 15.68 7.10 23.52
CA GLU A 288 16.43 7.33 24.78
C GLU A 288 16.64 8.82 25.09
N ARG A 289 16.49 9.68 24.08
CA ARG A 289 16.58 11.14 24.21
C ARG A 289 15.22 11.79 24.44
N ILE A 290 14.14 11.01 24.37
CA ILE A 290 12.77 11.44 24.56
C ILE A 290 12.33 11.00 25.97
N ARG A 291 11.85 11.94 26.77
CA ARG A 291 11.38 11.62 28.13
C ARG A 291 10.06 10.85 28.04
N PRO A 292 9.92 9.68 28.68
CA PRO A 292 8.65 8.97 28.73
C PRO A 292 7.56 9.82 29.38
N ARG A 293 6.33 9.69 28.88
CA ARG A 293 5.14 10.37 29.41
C ARG A 293 4.42 9.44 30.38
N PRO A 294 3.82 9.97 31.46
CA PRO A 294 3.07 9.14 32.39
C PRO A 294 1.83 8.57 31.68
N THR A 295 1.50 7.32 31.98
CA THR A 295 0.23 6.71 31.56
C THR A 295 -0.87 7.16 32.53
N LEU A 296 -2.05 7.55 32.03
CA LEU A 296 -3.20 7.84 32.89
C LEU A 296 -3.51 6.59 33.74
N GLY A 297 -3.30 6.68 35.06
CA GLY A 297 -3.55 5.59 36.01
C GLY A 297 -2.35 5.12 36.86
N GLN A 298 -1.19 5.79 36.80
CA GLN A 298 -0.10 5.68 37.78
C GLN A 298 0.09 6.97 38.58
#